data_AF-R9K1D1-F1
#
_entry.id   AF-R9K1D1-F1
#
_cell.length_a   1.000
_cell.length_b   1.000
_cell.length_c   1.000
_cell.angle_alpha   90.00
_cell.angle_beta   90.00
_cell.angle_gamma   90.00
#
_symmetry.space_group_name_H-M   'P 1'
#
loop_
_entity.id
_entity.type
_entity.pdbx_description
1 polymer ?
#
loop_
_entity_poly.entity_id
_entity_poly.type
_entity_poly.pdbx_seq_one_letter_code
_entity_poly.pdbx_strand_id
1 'polypeptide(L)' 'MTGVKQSVIARMESGKTDPQLSTILKLLVSMGKTLTIVPLELSEK' A
#
# COMPACT_ATOMS: atom_id res chain seq x y z
N MET A 1 -4.59 9.90 13.03
CA MET A 1 -4.84 10.21 11.61
C MET A 1 -3.58 9.87 10.82
N THR A 2 -3.67 9.23 9.66
CA THR A 2 -2.54 8.61 8.93
C THR A 2 -1.55 9.61 8.28
N GLY A 3 -1.86 10.91 8.30
CA GLY A 3 -1.09 11.95 7.61
C GLY A 3 -1.20 11.91 6.08
N VAL A 4 -2.04 11.03 5.53
CA VAL A 4 -2.34 10.92 4.10
C VAL A 4 -3.72 11.54 3.82
N LYS A 5 -3.84 12.32 2.75
CA LYS A 5 -5.11 12.93 2.34
C LYS A 5 -6.13 11.85 1.96
N GLN A 6 -7.38 11.99 2.39
CA GLN A 6 -8.45 11.03 2.05
C GLN A 6 -8.65 10.84 0.54
N SER A 7 -8.50 11.91 -0.25
CA SER A 7 -8.57 11.81 -1.72
C SER A 7 -7.45 10.94 -2.33
N VAL A 8 -6.31 10.81 -1.66
CA VAL A 8 -5.22 9.90 -2.08
C VAL A 8 -5.60 8.45 -1.75
N ILE A 9 -6.18 8.21 -0.56
CA ILE A 9 -6.66 6.89 -0.14
C ILE A 9 -7.73 6.39 -1.12
N ALA A 10 -8.74 7.20 -1.43
CA ALA A 10 -9.80 6.83 -2.36
C ALA A 10 -9.29 6.51 -3.78
N ARG A 11 -8.28 7.24 -4.28
CA ARG A 11 -7.67 6.94 -5.59
C ARG A 11 -6.83 5.66 -5.57
N MET A 12 -6.16 5.40 -4.46
CA MET A 12 -5.40 4.16 -4.24
C MET A 12 -6.34 2.95 -4.18
N GLU A 13 -7.42 3.04 -3.40
CA GLU A 13 -8.41 1.95 -3.26
C GLU A 13 -9.17 1.67 -4.56
N SER A 14 -9.40 2.68 -5.39
CA SER A 14 -10.03 2.52 -6.71
C SER A 14 -9.06 2.13 -7.83
N GLY A 15 -7.75 1.97 -7.55
CA GLY A 15 -6.74 1.59 -8.53
C GLY A 15 -6.44 2.65 -9.60
N LYS A 16 -6.94 3.89 -9.44
CA LYS A 16 -6.76 4.98 -10.42
C LYS A 16 -5.33 5.56 -10.39
N THR A 17 -4.57 5.31 -9.34
CA THR A 17 -3.20 5.80 -9.18
C THR A 17 -2.37 4.76 -8.46
N ASP A 18 -1.16 4.51 -8.95
CA ASP A 18 -0.18 3.72 -8.22
C ASP A 18 0.41 4.56 -7.07
N PRO A 19 0.15 4.20 -5.80
CA PRO A 19 0.64 4.95 -4.66
C PRO A 19 2.16 4.81 -4.51
N GLN A 20 2.81 5.85 -4.01
CA GLN A 20 4.21 5.72 -3.59
C GLN A 20 4.33 4.76 -2.40
N LEU A 21 5.43 4.02 -2.32
CA LEU A 21 5.74 3.12 -1.20
C LEU A 21 5.60 3.81 0.17
N SER A 22 6.04 5.07 0.28
CA SER A 22 5.91 5.89 1.50
C SER A 22 4.46 6.09 1.95
N THR A 23 3.52 6.15 0.99
CA THR A 23 2.08 6.29 1.27
C THR A 23 1.52 4.98 1.78
N ILE A 24 1.88 3.85 1.15
CA ILE A 24 1.48 2.52 1.62
C ILE A 24 1.98 2.29 3.06
N LEU A 25 3.26 2.56 3.34
CA LEU A 25 3.83 2.34 4.67
C LEU A 25 3.10 3.16 5.76
N LYS A 26 2.77 4.43 5.51
CA LYS A 26 1.99 5.27 6.46
C LYS A 26 0.61 4.69 6.77
N LEU A 27 -0.06 4.13 5.76
CA LEU A 27 -1.37 3.50 5.92
C LEU A 27 -1.25 2.19 6.71
N LEU A 28 -0.29 1.34 6.34
CA LEU A 28 -0.04 0.07 7.03
C LEU A 28 0.31 0.26 8.51
N VAL A 29 1.14 1.24 8.85
CA VAL A 29 1.46 1.58 10.25
C VAL A 29 0.19 1.91 11.04
N SER A 30 -0.73 2.68 10.45
CA SER A 30 -1.99 3.04 11.10
C SER A 30 -2.92 1.84 11.32
N MET A 31 -2.70 0.74 10.61
CA MET A 31 -3.43 -0.53 10.72
C MET A 31 -2.67 -1.60 11.53
N GLY A 32 -1.47 -1.28 12.05
CA GLY A 32 -0.61 -2.25 12.73
C GLY A 32 -0.03 -3.32 11.80
N LYS A 33 0.24 -2.98 10.54
CA LYS A 33 0.77 -3.87 9.48
C LYS A 33 2.09 -3.32 8.91
N THR A 34 2.79 -4.14 8.11
CA THR A 34 4.02 -3.76 7.39
C THR A 34 4.15 -4.56 6.09
N LEU A 35 5.05 -4.13 5.19
CA LEU A 35 5.48 -4.92 4.04
C LEU A 35 6.78 -5.66 4.37
N THR A 36 6.97 -6.82 3.75
CA THR A 36 8.20 -7.59 3.80
C THR A 36 8.55 -8.06 2.39
N ILE A 37 9.84 -8.16 2.08
CA ILE A 37 10.31 -8.71 0.81
C ILE A 37 10.41 -10.21 0.98
N VAL A 38 9.75 -10.96 0.09
CA VAL A 38 9.77 -12.43 0.06
C VAL A 38 10.10 -12.90 -1.36
N PRO A 39 10.66 -14.11 -1.53
CA PRO A 39 10.85 -14.70 -2.85
C PRO A 39 9.52 -14.78 -3.62
N LEU A 40 9.57 -14.60 -4.93
CA LEU A 40 8.40 -14.80 -5.78
C LEU A 40 8.15 -16.29 -5.95
N GLU A 41 6.92 -16.74 -5.66
CA GLU A 41 6.47 -18.07 -6.05
C GLU A 41 6.13 -18.05 -7.55
N LEU A 42 7.15 -18.23 -8.39
CA LEU A 42 6.96 -18.49 -9.81
C LEU A 42 6.39 -19.91 -9.94
N SER A 43 5.07 -20.04 -9.79
CA SER A 43 4.38 -21.28 -10.17
C SER A 43 4.47 -21.37 -11.68
N GLU A 44 5.39 -22.21 -12.18
CA GLU A 44 5.42 -22.63 -13.58
C GLU A 44 4.05 -23.23 -13.90
N LYS A 45 3.26 -22.49 -14.70
CA LYS A 45 2.06 -23.02 -15.34
C LYS A 45 2.46 -23.75 -16.61
#